data_AF-A0A420HQ24-F1
#
_entry.id   AF-A0A420HQ24-F1
#
_cell.length_a   1.000
_cell.length_b   1.000
_cell.length_c   1.000
_cell.angle_alpha   90.00
_cell.angle_beta   90.00
_cell.angle_gamma   90.00
#
_symmetry.space_group_name_H-M   'P 1'
#
loop_
_entity.id
_entity.type
_entity.pdbx_description
1 polymer ?
#
loop_
_entity_poly.entity_id
_entity_poly.type
_entity_poly.pdbx_seq_one_letter_code
_entity_poly.pdbx_strand_id
1 'polypeptide(L)'
;MEKDAENSDQEYDFCTLGMFILDEIHYPPPKLPVSDVLGGAGTYAAIGARLFSPAPLSKRISWIVDAGSDFPTSIIPLIKSWETSVLLRINSSRLTTRGLNSYDGSQKRNFKYLTPKLALDVPDLESHPAYLMSKSFHLICSPLRCISIVKKLLHARKQLSPLAPKPIIVWEPVPYSCLPSELLNLTNCLPYVDICSPNHIELLNFFSEPLSSDENTDAAHSPLDAASIESACEQLLAAMPLQTYALVIRCGSHGVYISKNGGRSCRPSRRPSPSGRTRQKRPANHARGGLTPDIDMEALFADFDPEHDREPLPINPGTSLWLPAYFDTLNESKHQSQIIDPTGAGNSFLGALALALARGIALEEAVCWGTVAASFMLEQVGVPVCSKDTRKKDKNIKDVNFTTITDDECEYEESWNEDSVSKRLDEFLQRVRCKK
;
A
#
# COMPACT_ATOMS: atom_id res chain seq x y z
N MET A 1 -0.78 -23.30 23.44
CA MET A 1 -0.10 -22.08 22.95
C MET A 1 1.23 -22.54 22.38
N GLU A 2 1.25 -22.93 21.11
CA GLU A 2 2.51 -22.98 20.38
C GLU A 2 2.94 -21.51 20.19
N LYS A 3 4.05 -21.13 20.81
CA LYS A 3 4.82 -20.01 20.31
C LYS A 3 5.30 -20.48 18.94
N ASP A 4 4.73 -19.97 17.86
CA ASP A 4 5.37 -20.01 16.55
C ASP A 4 6.80 -19.51 16.80
N ALA A 5 7.78 -20.41 16.70
CA ALA A 5 9.17 -20.06 16.91
C ALA A 5 9.50 -19.01 15.83
N GLU A 6 9.72 -17.76 16.25
CA GLU A 6 10.16 -16.70 15.35
C GLU A 6 11.44 -17.18 14.70
N ASN A 7 11.34 -17.53 13.42
CA ASN A 7 12.51 -17.84 12.62
C ASN A 7 13.29 -16.53 12.47
N SER A 8 14.44 -16.43 13.13
CA SER A 8 15.27 -15.21 13.15
C SER A 8 15.67 -14.72 11.76
N ASP A 9 15.59 -15.63 10.77
CA ASP A 9 16.01 -15.39 9.39
C ASP A 9 14.84 -15.04 8.47
N GLN A 10 13.62 -14.89 9.00
CA GLN A 10 12.43 -14.61 8.20
C GLN A 10 12.44 -13.16 7.66
N GLU A 11 12.48 -13.04 6.34
CA GLU A 11 12.48 -11.74 5.64
C GLU A 11 11.04 -11.26 5.33
N TYR A 12 10.70 -10.07 5.82
CA TYR A 12 9.41 -9.43 5.59
C TYR A 12 9.42 -8.49 4.37
N ASP A 13 8.45 -8.66 3.48
CA ASP A 13 8.29 -7.79 2.32
C ASP A 13 7.49 -6.52 2.68
N PHE A 14 6.56 -6.62 3.63
CA PHE A 14 5.59 -5.57 3.93
C PHE A 14 5.30 -5.43 5.42
N CYS A 15 5.16 -4.19 5.87
CA CYS A 15 4.65 -3.81 7.17
C CYS A 15 3.67 -2.64 7.05
N THR A 16 2.65 -2.58 7.91
CA THR A 16 1.75 -1.42 8.00
C THR A 16 1.72 -0.87 9.42
N LEU A 17 1.81 0.46 9.54
CA LEU A 17 1.56 1.19 10.79
C LEU A 17 0.14 1.80 10.83
N GLY A 18 -0.74 1.38 9.91
CA GLY A 18 -2.16 1.66 10.00
C GLY A 18 -2.81 0.92 11.17
N MET A 19 -3.83 1.53 11.78
CA MET A 19 -4.53 0.92 12.91
C MET A 19 -5.48 -0.19 12.44
N PHE A 20 -5.61 -1.23 13.27
CA PHE A 20 -6.79 -2.10 13.29
C PHE A 20 -7.94 -1.38 14.00
N ILE A 21 -9.15 -1.46 13.45
CA ILE A 21 -10.36 -0.86 14.03
C ILE A 21 -11.53 -1.85 13.85
N LEU A 22 -12.46 -1.88 14.81
CA LEU A 22 -13.78 -2.48 14.62
C LEU A 22 -14.80 -1.39 14.29
N ASP A 23 -15.40 -1.47 13.11
CA ASP A 23 -16.38 -0.50 12.66
C ASP A 23 -17.81 -0.94 13.02
N GLU A 24 -18.62 0.05 13.38
CA GLU A 24 -20.07 -0.01 13.49
C GLU A 24 -20.65 0.75 12.30
N ILE A 25 -21.51 0.09 11.54
CA ILE A 25 -22.13 0.66 10.35
C ILE A 25 -23.60 0.91 10.62
N HIS A 26 -23.98 2.19 10.62
CA HIS A 26 -25.34 2.63 10.83
C HIS A 26 -25.97 3.06 9.50
N TYR A 27 -26.91 2.24 9.03
CA TYR A 27 -27.68 2.54 7.83
C TYR A 27 -28.92 3.37 8.18
N PRO A 28 -29.44 4.17 7.22
CA PRO A 28 -30.76 4.75 7.34
C PRO A 28 -31.82 3.65 7.58
N PRO A 29 -32.82 3.89 8.45
CA PRO A 29 -33.94 2.97 8.62
C PRO A 29 -34.57 2.60 7.27
N PRO A 30 -35.00 1.32 7.06
CA PRO A 30 -35.21 0.28 8.06
C PRO A 30 -34.02 -0.67 8.27
N LYS A 31 -32.89 -0.49 7.57
CA LYS A 31 -31.76 -1.42 7.65
C LYS A 31 -31.10 -1.33 9.02
N LEU A 32 -30.97 -2.47 9.70
CA LEU A 32 -30.40 -2.51 11.04
C LEU A 32 -28.90 -2.19 11.02
N PRO A 33 -28.38 -1.54 12.08
CA PRO A 33 -26.95 -1.37 12.27
C PRO A 33 -26.20 -2.71 12.29
N VAL A 34 -24.96 -2.70 11.82
CA VAL A 34 -24.04 -3.85 11.86
C VAL A 34 -22.85 -3.46 12.71
N SER A 35 -22.52 -4.26 13.72
CA SER A 35 -21.38 -4.08 14.61
C SER A 35 -20.24 -5.05 14.30
N ASP A 36 -19.06 -4.77 14.86
CA ASP A 36 -17.88 -5.66 14.79
C ASP A 36 -17.41 -5.95 13.36
N VAL A 37 -17.63 -5.00 12.45
CA VAL A 37 -17.12 -5.08 11.08
C VAL A 37 -15.61 -4.83 11.12
N LEU A 38 -14.84 -5.72 10.50
CA LEU A 38 -13.39 -5.53 10.39
C LEU A 38 -13.08 -4.27 9.58
N GLY A 39 -12.37 -3.34 10.21
CA GLY A 39 -12.01 -2.07 9.61
C GLY A 39 -10.59 -1.64 9.96
N GLY A 40 -10.32 -0.36 9.71
CA GLY A 40 -9.03 0.24 9.95
C GLY A 40 -8.02 0.02 8.83
N ALA A 41 -7.22 1.06 8.60
CA ALA A 41 -6.22 1.12 7.54
C ALA A 41 -5.20 -0.02 7.59
N GLY A 42 -4.82 -0.46 8.81
CA GLY A 42 -3.88 -1.57 9.01
C GLY A 42 -4.42 -2.87 8.44
N THR A 43 -5.66 -3.21 8.77
CA THR A 43 -6.35 -4.41 8.32
C THR A 43 -6.44 -4.45 6.80
N TYR A 44 -6.95 -3.38 6.19
CA TYR A 44 -7.15 -3.32 4.74
C TYR A 44 -5.81 -3.39 3.98
N ALA A 45 -4.78 -2.68 4.43
CA ALA A 45 -3.46 -2.74 3.80
C ALA A 45 -2.81 -4.13 3.93
N ALA A 46 -2.96 -4.79 5.08
CA ALA A 46 -2.48 -6.17 5.25
C ALA A 46 -3.18 -7.15 4.30
N ILE A 47 -4.50 -7.02 4.13
CA ILE A 47 -5.27 -7.84 3.18
C ILE A 47 -4.86 -7.56 1.74
N GLY A 48 -4.69 -6.29 1.36
CA GLY A 48 -4.22 -5.92 0.02
C GLY A 48 -2.89 -6.59 -0.34
N ALA A 49 -1.94 -6.60 0.59
CA ALA A 49 -0.70 -7.37 0.42
C ALA A 49 -0.95 -8.90 0.38
N ARG A 50 -1.89 -9.39 1.20
CA ARG A 50 -2.19 -10.83 1.31
C ARG A 50 -2.80 -11.43 0.04
N LEU A 51 -3.59 -10.66 -0.69
CA LEU A 51 -4.17 -11.08 -1.98
C LEU A 51 -3.10 -11.59 -2.95
N PHE A 52 -1.92 -10.95 -2.96
CA PHE A 52 -0.80 -11.33 -3.82
C PHE A 52 0.28 -12.17 -3.12
N SER A 53 -0.02 -12.72 -1.94
CA SER A 53 0.92 -13.49 -1.14
C SER A 53 0.25 -14.75 -0.60
N PRO A 54 -0.07 -15.74 -1.45
CA PRO A 54 -0.58 -17.04 -0.99
C PRO A 54 0.40 -17.69 -0.02
N ALA A 55 -0.08 -18.58 0.85
CA ALA A 55 0.79 -19.32 1.75
C ALA A 55 1.86 -20.10 0.92
N PRO A 56 3.14 -20.12 1.35
CA PRO A 56 3.69 -19.59 2.60
C PRO A 56 4.13 -18.10 2.53
N LEU A 57 4.07 -17.45 1.36
CA LEU A 57 4.48 -16.05 1.20
C LEU A 57 3.66 -15.07 2.05
N SER A 58 2.45 -15.47 2.45
CA SER A 58 1.60 -14.74 3.40
C SER A 58 2.33 -14.35 4.68
N LYS A 59 3.27 -15.18 5.15
CA LYS A 59 4.08 -14.95 6.35
C LYS A 59 5.06 -13.78 6.19
N ARG A 60 5.30 -13.28 4.97
CA ARG A 60 6.14 -12.10 4.71
C ARG A 60 5.41 -10.77 4.94
N ILE A 61 4.15 -10.83 5.36
CA ILE A 61 3.30 -9.68 5.66
C ILE A 61 3.21 -9.53 7.17
N SER A 62 3.74 -8.42 7.67
CA SER A 62 3.72 -8.06 9.08
C SER A 62 2.75 -6.92 9.36
N TRP A 63 2.02 -7.00 10.47
CA TRP A 63 1.07 -5.98 10.90
C TRP A 63 0.65 -6.22 12.36
N ILE A 64 0.05 -5.22 13.00
CA ILE A 64 -0.30 -5.25 14.42
C ILE A 64 -1.81 -5.15 14.61
N VAL A 65 -2.35 -6.00 15.48
CA VAL A 65 -3.75 -5.95 15.92
C VAL A 65 -3.78 -5.70 17.42
N ASP A 66 -4.36 -4.57 17.81
CA ASP A 66 -4.57 -4.22 19.22
C ASP A 66 -5.99 -4.61 19.66
N ALA A 67 -6.08 -5.71 20.39
CA ALA A 67 -7.32 -6.24 20.95
C ALA A 67 -7.53 -5.73 22.39
N GLY A 68 -8.65 -5.04 22.60
CA GLY A 68 -9.10 -4.63 23.93
C GLY A 68 -9.87 -5.71 24.68
N SER A 69 -10.43 -5.37 25.83
CA SER A 69 -11.26 -6.28 26.64
C SER A 69 -12.58 -6.70 25.98
N ASP A 70 -13.05 -5.94 24.99
CA ASP A 70 -14.28 -6.13 24.22
C ASP A 70 -14.05 -6.80 22.84
N PHE A 71 -12.86 -7.33 22.59
CA PHE A 71 -12.50 -7.90 21.29
C PHE A 71 -13.29 -9.19 21.00
N PRO A 72 -14.06 -9.26 19.89
CA PRO A 72 -14.85 -10.44 19.55
C PRO A 72 -13.99 -11.68 19.29
N THR A 73 -14.28 -12.78 19.97
CA THR A 73 -13.52 -14.03 19.84
C THR A 73 -13.65 -14.67 18.44
N SER A 74 -14.74 -14.40 17.71
CA SER A 74 -14.99 -14.86 16.34
C SER A 74 -14.01 -14.28 15.31
N ILE A 75 -13.40 -13.13 15.60
CA ILE A 75 -12.48 -12.45 14.67
C ILE A 75 -11.08 -13.08 14.69
N ILE A 76 -10.67 -13.69 15.82
CA ILE A 76 -9.33 -14.28 15.95
C ILE A 76 -9.10 -15.42 14.93
N PRO A 77 -10.01 -16.40 14.76
CA PRO A 77 -9.87 -17.42 13.73
C PRO A 77 -9.79 -16.86 12.31
N LEU A 78 -10.56 -15.80 12.02
CA LEU A 78 -10.56 -15.14 10.71
C LEU A 78 -9.23 -14.45 10.42
N ILE A 79 -8.67 -13.71 11.38
CA ILE A 79 -7.34 -13.10 11.23
C ILE A 79 -6.26 -14.17 11.06
N LYS A 80 -6.36 -15.27 11.81
CA LYS A 80 -5.40 -16.39 11.71
C LYS A 80 -5.50 -17.14 10.38
N SER A 81 -6.69 -17.24 9.78
CA SER A 81 -6.88 -17.93 8.49
C SER A 81 -6.17 -17.23 7.33
N TRP A 82 -5.81 -15.96 7.48
CA TRP A 82 -4.98 -15.24 6.50
C TRP A 82 -3.51 -15.68 6.53
N GLU A 83 -3.07 -16.42 7.55
CA GLU A 83 -1.72 -16.97 7.65
C GLU A 83 -0.60 -15.93 7.47
N THR A 84 -0.86 -14.70 7.92
CA THR A 84 0.13 -13.62 7.97
C THR A 84 0.97 -13.70 9.23
N SER A 85 2.02 -12.88 9.32
CA SER A 85 2.73 -12.63 10.58
C SER A 85 2.07 -11.47 11.32
N VAL A 86 0.87 -11.72 11.83
CA VAL A 86 0.13 -10.77 12.64
C VAL A 86 0.65 -10.78 14.08
N LEU A 87 0.96 -9.61 14.62
CA LEU A 87 1.21 -9.41 16.04
C LEU A 87 -0.10 -9.03 16.75
N LEU A 88 -0.74 -10.01 17.37
CA LEU A 88 -1.95 -9.81 18.16
C LEU A 88 -1.60 -9.40 19.60
N ARG A 89 -1.80 -8.14 19.95
CA ARG A 89 -1.57 -7.59 21.29
C ARG A 89 -2.89 -7.49 22.04
N ILE A 90 -2.99 -8.19 23.16
CA ILE A 90 -4.20 -8.18 24.01
C ILE A 90 -3.94 -7.26 25.20
N ASN A 91 -4.83 -6.29 25.40
CA ASN A 91 -4.79 -5.38 26.54
C ASN A 91 -6.17 -5.27 27.20
N SER A 92 -6.32 -5.88 28.38
CA SER A 92 -7.57 -5.90 29.15
C SER A 92 -7.92 -4.57 29.81
N SER A 93 -7.00 -3.60 29.88
CA SER A 93 -7.22 -2.30 30.52
C SER A 93 -7.86 -1.26 29.60
N ARG A 94 -8.11 -1.59 28.33
CA ARG A 94 -8.72 -0.68 27.34
C ARG A 94 -9.73 -1.40 26.46
N LEU A 95 -10.60 -0.62 25.85
CA LEU A 95 -11.44 -1.08 24.75
C LEU A 95 -10.66 -1.08 23.43
N THR A 96 -11.07 -1.96 22.53
CA THR A 96 -10.62 -2.03 21.14
C THR A 96 -10.96 -0.71 20.45
N THR A 97 -10.09 -0.24 19.56
CA THR A 97 -10.38 0.98 18.80
C THR A 97 -11.58 0.72 17.89
N ARG A 98 -12.62 1.54 18.01
CA ARG A 98 -13.90 1.42 17.30
C ARG A 98 -14.22 2.67 16.51
N GLY A 99 -14.76 2.48 15.31
CA GLY A 99 -15.22 3.53 14.40
C GLY A 99 -16.72 3.41 14.16
N LEU A 100 -17.40 4.53 13.94
CA LEU A 100 -18.79 4.60 13.52
C LEU A 100 -18.82 5.16 12.11
N ASN A 101 -19.36 4.39 11.17
CA ASN A 101 -19.71 4.82 9.83
C ASN A 101 -21.22 5.04 9.75
N SER A 102 -21.66 6.29 9.66
CA SER A 102 -23.07 6.63 9.42
C SER A 102 -23.28 7.13 7.99
N TYR A 103 -24.36 6.67 7.38
CA TYR A 103 -24.79 7.10 6.05
C TYR A 103 -26.02 7.99 6.18
N ASP A 104 -26.02 9.16 5.55
CA ASP A 104 -27.19 10.03 5.46
C ASP A 104 -28.09 9.67 4.26
N GLY A 105 -29.20 10.40 4.09
CA GLY A 105 -30.14 10.20 2.97
C GLY A 105 -29.53 10.41 1.57
N SER A 106 -28.37 11.06 1.49
CA SER A 106 -27.57 11.25 0.27
C SER A 106 -26.48 10.18 0.09
N GLN A 107 -26.49 9.14 0.94
CA GLN A 107 -25.48 8.08 1.01
C GLN A 107 -24.06 8.58 1.31
N LYS A 108 -23.92 9.80 1.83
CA LYS A 108 -22.62 10.33 2.24
C LYS A 108 -22.19 9.66 3.55
N ARG A 109 -20.99 9.08 3.54
CA ARG A 109 -20.39 8.41 4.70
C ARG A 109 -19.77 9.44 5.65
N ASN A 110 -20.22 9.45 6.90
CA ASN A 110 -19.61 10.18 8.00
C ASN A 110 -18.91 9.20 8.93
N PHE A 111 -17.66 9.49 9.28
CA PHE A 111 -16.85 8.62 10.15
C PHE A 111 -16.51 9.31 11.47
N LYS A 112 -16.68 8.59 12.59
CA LYS A 112 -16.31 9.08 13.93
C LYS A 112 -15.75 7.94 14.78
N TYR A 113 -14.69 8.20 15.54
CA TYR A 113 -14.19 7.24 16.54
C TYR A 113 -15.13 7.15 17.75
N LEU A 114 -15.47 5.93 18.16
CA LEU A 114 -16.27 5.63 19.36
C LEU A 114 -15.40 5.40 20.60
N THR A 115 -14.18 4.90 20.40
CA THR A 115 -13.22 4.68 21.48
C THR A 115 -11.89 5.38 21.17
N PRO A 116 -11.02 5.60 22.19
CA PRO A 116 -9.73 6.23 21.98
C PRO A 116 -8.86 5.48 20.95
N LYS A 117 -8.26 6.26 20.04
CA LYS A 117 -7.29 5.77 19.06
C LYS A 117 -6.03 5.28 19.78
N LEU A 118 -5.53 4.11 19.38
CA LEU A 118 -4.16 3.69 19.71
C LEU A 118 -3.36 3.66 18.42
N ALA A 119 -2.66 4.76 18.17
CA ALA A 119 -2.00 4.94 16.90
C ALA A 119 -0.57 4.40 16.98
N LEU A 120 -0.24 3.49 16.07
CA LEU A 120 1.06 2.81 16.02
C LEU A 120 2.21 3.79 15.73
N ASP A 121 3.37 3.51 16.29
CA ASP A 121 4.63 4.21 16.08
C ASP A 121 5.81 3.22 16.07
N VAL A 122 7.01 3.70 15.74
CA VAL A 122 8.22 2.87 15.61
C VAL A 122 8.55 2.06 16.87
N PRO A 123 8.38 2.56 18.12
CA PRO A 123 8.59 1.76 19.32
C PRO A 123 7.73 0.48 19.40
N ASP A 124 6.56 0.47 18.75
CA ASP A 124 5.73 -0.74 18.69
C ASP A 124 6.44 -1.87 17.91
N LEU A 125 7.28 -1.51 16.94
CA LEU A 125 8.08 -2.45 16.13
C LEU A 125 9.40 -2.83 16.80
N GLU A 126 9.94 -2.04 17.72
CA GLU A 126 11.21 -2.33 18.40
C GLU A 126 11.16 -3.63 19.21
N SER A 127 9.97 -3.99 19.68
CA SER A 127 9.72 -5.28 20.32
C SER A 127 9.88 -6.48 19.37
N HIS A 128 9.85 -6.26 18.05
CA HIS A 128 9.94 -7.27 16.99
C HIS A 128 10.92 -6.80 15.89
N PRO A 129 12.24 -6.90 16.11
CA PRO A 129 13.27 -6.36 15.20
C PRO A 129 13.13 -6.79 13.74
N ALA A 130 12.59 -7.99 13.49
CA ALA A 130 12.36 -8.49 12.14
C ALA A 130 11.31 -7.67 11.37
N TYR A 131 10.26 -7.15 12.04
CA TYR A 131 9.24 -6.30 11.40
C TYR A 131 9.83 -4.93 11.06
N LEU A 132 10.67 -4.40 11.95
CA LEU A 132 11.42 -3.16 11.73
C LEU A 132 12.33 -3.26 10.48
N MET A 133 12.76 -4.47 10.11
CA MET A 133 13.57 -4.76 8.93
C MET A 133 12.78 -5.02 7.64
N SER A 134 11.45 -4.89 7.65
CA SER A 134 10.60 -5.04 6.45
C SER A 134 11.07 -4.19 5.27
N LYS A 135 10.89 -4.70 4.05
CA LYS A 135 11.29 -4.00 2.81
C LYS A 135 10.42 -2.80 2.47
N SER A 136 9.15 -2.81 2.85
CA SER A 136 8.22 -1.70 2.63
C SER A 136 7.36 -1.42 3.85
N PHE A 137 6.94 -0.15 3.99
CA PHE A 137 6.01 0.31 5.02
C PHE A 137 4.86 1.10 4.42
N HIS A 138 3.65 0.78 4.88
CA HIS A 138 2.45 1.57 4.66
C HIS A 138 2.16 2.48 5.86
N LEU A 139 2.01 3.79 5.60
CA LEU A 139 1.76 4.82 6.59
C LEU A 139 0.49 5.60 6.25
N ILE A 140 -0.39 5.78 7.23
CA ILE A 140 -1.56 6.67 7.15
C ILE A 140 -1.55 7.66 8.32
N CYS A 141 -1.17 8.90 8.06
CA CYS A 141 -1.05 9.93 9.10
C CYS A 141 -0.91 11.33 8.51
N SER A 142 -0.90 12.36 9.37
CA SER A 142 -0.60 13.73 8.94
C SER A 142 0.85 13.86 8.44
N PRO A 143 1.16 14.88 7.61
CA PRO A 143 2.50 15.03 7.04
C PRO A 143 3.62 15.10 8.10
N LEU A 144 3.43 15.91 9.14
CA LEU A 144 4.42 16.03 10.24
C LEU A 144 4.66 14.70 10.98
N ARG A 145 3.60 13.91 11.16
CA ARG A 145 3.72 12.60 11.79
C ARG A 145 4.44 11.61 10.89
N CYS A 146 4.20 11.65 9.58
CA CYS A 146 4.91 10.82 8.62
C CYS A 146 6.42 11.09 8.66
N ILE A 147 6.84 12.36 8.64
CA ILE A 147 8.26 12.75 8.80
C ILE A 147 8.84 12.17 10.11
N SER A 148 8.11 12.30 11.22
CA SER A 148 8.55 11.78 12.53
C SER A 148 8.74 10.26 12.51
N ILE A 149 7.76 9.52 12.00
CA ILE A 149 7.81 8.06 11.90
C ILE A 149 8.99 7.63 11.02
N VAL A 150 9.15 8.20 9.82
CA VAL A 150 10.24 7.82 8.90
C VAL A 150 11.61 8.08 9.53
N LYS A 151 11.80 9.21 10.22
CA LYS A 151 13.06 9.51 10.91
C LYS A 151 13.38 8.49 12.00
N LYS A 152 12.40 8.18 12.86
CA LYS A 152 12.54 7.17 13.92
C LYS A 152 12.84 5.79 13.32
N LEU A 153 12.14 5.43 12.25
CA LEU A 153 12.27 4.13 11.58
C LEU A 153 13.68 3.96 11.00
N LEU A 154 14.18 4.96 10.26
CA LEU A 154 15.52 4.93 9.70
C LEU A 154 16.60 4.90 10.79
N HIS A 155 16.40 5.65 11.88
CA HIS A 155 17.30 5.62 13.03
C HIS A 155 17.35 4.23 13.66
N ALA A 156 16.20 3.64 14.00
CA ALA A 156 16.11 2.33 14.64
C ALA A 156 16.70 1.22 13.74
N ARG A 157 16.45 1.27 12.42
CA ARG A 157 17.06 0.34 11.45
C ARG A 157 18.58 0.46 11.40
N LYS A 158 19.13 1.69 11.43
CA LYS A 158 20.59 1.93 11.43
C LYS A 158 21.25 1.37 12.70
N GLN A 159 20.55 1.38 13.84
CA GLN A 159 21.04 0.77 15.08
C GLN A 159 21.08 -0.76 14.99
N LEU A 160 20.07 -1.38 14.37
CA LEU A 160 20.05 -2.84 14.20
C LEU A 160 21.04 -3.33 13.14
N SER A 161 21.10 -2.65 12.00
CA SER A 161 22.00 -3.00 10.90
C SER A 161 22.42 -1.71 10.18
N PRO A 162 23.66 -1.21 10.40
CA PRO A 162 24.14 0.02 9.77
C PRO A 162 24.11 0.01 8.24
N LEU A 163 24.22 -1.17 7.64
CA LEU A 163 24.16 -1.39 6.18
C LEU A 163 22.76 -1.76 5.68
N ALA A 164 21.72 -1.64 6.52
CA ALA A 164 20.35 -1.96 6.13
C ALA A 164 19.93 -1.11 4.92
N PRO A 165 19.37 -1.73 3.86
CA PRO A 165 18.79 -0.96 2.79
C PRO A 165 17.63 -0.11 3.33
N LYS A 166 17.47 1.09 2.77
CA LYS A 166 16.31 1.94 3.09
C LYS A 166 15.04 1.23 2.61
N PRO A 167 14.01 1.15 3.46
CA PRO A 167 12.76 0.51 3.09
C PRO A 167 11.92 1.43 2.23
N ILE A 168 11.05 0.88 1.40
CA ILE A 168 10.09 1.63 0.59
C ILE A 168 9.01 2.20 1.50
N ILE A 169 8.70 3.49 1.38
CA ILE A 169 7.66 4.15 2.17
C ILE A 169 6.52 4.60 1.26
N VAL A 170 5.37 3.97 1.46
CA VAL A 170 4.09 4.34 0.85
C VAL A 170 3.25 5.05 1.89
N TRP A 171 2.92 6.31 1.63
CA TRP A 171 2.21 7.16 2.58
C TRP A 171 0.94 7.74 1.96
N GLU A 172 -0.13 7.74 2.75
CA GLU A 172 -1.33 8.54 2.48
C GLU A 172 -1.61 9.54 3.61
N PRO A 173 -1.97 10.79 3.28
CA PRO A 173 -2.41 11.76 4.26
C PRO A 173 -3.79 11.38 4.81
N VAL A 174 -4.03 11.68 6.08
CA VAL A 174 -5.38 11.53 6.66
C VAL A 174 -6.30 12.67 6.19
N PRO A 175 -7.61 12.41 5.96
CA PRO A 175 -8.51 13.40 5.36
C PRO A 175 -8.52 14.76 6.06
N TYR A 176 -8.53 14.77 7.40
CA TYR A 176 -8.56 16.01 8.19
C TYR A 176 -7.25 16.82 8.17
N SER A 177 -6.17 16.27 7.60
CA SER A 177 -4.90 16.98 7.39
C SER A 177 -4.74 17.53 5.97
N CYS A 178 -5.71 17.25 5.09
CA CYS A 178 -5.72 17.74 3.72
C CYS A 178 -6.35 19.13 3.68
N LEU A 179 -5.61 20.12 4.19
CA LEU A 179 -6.03 21.52 4.30
C LEU A 179 -5.00 22.41 3.60
N PRO A 180 -5.40 23.59 3.08
CA PRO A 180 -4.45 24.51 2.46
C PRO A 180 -3.33 24.95 3.41
N SER A 181 -3.62 25.06 4.70
CA SER A 181 -2.63 25.38 5.74
C SER A 181 -1.55 24.29 5.94
N GLU A 182 -1.83 23.05 5.53
CA GLU A 182 -0.92 21.91 5.64
C GLU A 182 -0.09 21.68 4.36
N LEU A 183 -0.29 22.47 3.30
CA LEU A 183 0.44 22.31 2.03
C LEU A 183 1.96 22.40 2.19
N LEU A 184 2.44 23.29 3.07
CA LEU A 184 3.87 23.38 3.39
C LEU A 184 4.37 22.11 4.09
N ASN A 185 3.61 21.57 5.03
CA ASN A 185 3.94 20.34 5.76
C ASN A 185 3.91 19.13 4.83
N LEU A 186 2.95 19.06 3.90
CA LEU A 186 2.89 18.09 2.81
C LEU A 186 4.18 18.16 1.98
N THR A 187 4.54 19.34 1.47
CA THR A 187 5.73 19.54 0.63
C THR A 187 7.01 19.12 1.36
N ASN A 188 7.13 19.46 2.66
CA ASN A 188 8.25 19.04 3.50
C ASN A 188 8.29 17.53 3.79
N CYS A 189 7.18 16.81 3.62
CA CYS A 189 7.05 15.38 3.84
C CYS A 189 7.45 14.54 2.61
N LEU A 190 7.19 15.04 1.40
CA LEU A 190 7.52 14.35 0.13
C LEU A 190 8.97 13.82 0.05
N PRO A 191 10.00 14.52 0.57
CA PRO A 191 11.39 14.03 0.62
C PRO A 191 11.62 12.72 1.38
N TYR A 192 10.70 12.35 2.27
CA TYR A 192 10.84 11.24 3.20
C TYR A 192 10.11 9.98 2.73
N VAL A 193 9.34 10.06 1.64
CA VAL A 193 8.52 8.95 1.13
C VAL A 193 8.91 8.62 -0.30
N ASP A 194 8.61 7.41 -0.78
CA ASP A 194 8.74 7.10 -2.22
C ASP A 194 7.42 7.30 -2.95
N ILE A 195 6.30 7.01 -2.28
CA ILE A 195 4.95 7.20 -2.81
C ILE A 195 4.16 8.08 -1.85
N CYS A 196 3.58 9.16 -2.37
CA CYS A 196 2.49 9.90 -1.73
C CYS A 196 1.20 9.62 -2.50
N SER A 197 0.19 9.10 -1.80
CA SER A 197 -1.03 8.60 -2.46
C SER A 197 -2.34 9.10 -1.85
N PRO A 198 -2.61 10.42 -1.87
CA PRO A 198 -3.94 10.94 -1.54
C PRO A 198 -4.99 10.48 -2.56
N ASN A 199 -6.26 10.54 -2.20
CA ASN A 199 -7.32 10.58 -3.20
C ASN A 199 -7.40 11.97 -3.86
N HIS A 200 -8.10 12.09 -4.98
CA HIS A 200 -8.21 13.35 -5.73
C HIS A 200 -8.84 14.50 -4.91
N ILE A 201 -9.84 14.22 -4.06
CA ILE A 201 -10.46 15.25 -3.19
C ILE A 201 -9.44 15.72 -2.15
N GLU A 202 -8.75 14.78 -1.50
CA GLU A 202 -7.67 15.07 -0.54
C GLU A 202 -6.56 15.90 -1.18
N LEU A 203 -6.13 15.56 -2.40
CA LEU A 203 -5.12 16.33 -3.13
C LEU A 203 -5.58 17.77 -3.38
N LEU A 204 -6.76 17.95 -3.96
CA LEU A 204 -7.26 19.27 -4.36
C LEU A 204 -7.53 20.17 -3.14
N ASN A 205 -7.94 19.59 -2.01
CA ASN A 205 -8.13 20.33 -0.76
C ASN A 205 -6.83 20.97 -0.21
N PHE A 206 -5.64 20.54 -0.63
CA PHE A 206 -4.39 21.24 -0.28
C PHE A 206 -4.20 22.55 -1.08
N PHE A 207 -4.83 22.69 -2.25
CA PHE A 207 -4.64 23.81 -3.17
C PHE A 207 -5.81 24.80 -3.16
N SER A 208 -6.96 24.39 -2.64
CA SER A 208 -8.16 25.24 -2.59
C SER A 208 -8.97 24.92 -1.35
N GLU A 209 -9.63 25.93 -0.79
CA GLU A 209 -10.65 25.67 0.22
C GLU A 209 -11.76 24.83 -0.41
N PRO A 210 -12.31 23.84 0.31
CA PRO A 210 -13.45 23.09 -0.19
C PRO A 210 -14.56 24.09 -0.51
N LEU A 211 -15.00 24.11 -1.78
CA LEU A 211 -16.18 24.88 -2.18
C LEU A 211 -17.27 24.60 -1.14
N SER A 212 -17.76 25.66 -0.50
CA SER A 212 -18.97 25.58 0.31
C SER A 212 -19.98 24.83 -0.52
N SER A 213 -20.44 23.69 -0.03
CA SER A 213 -21.42 22.87 -0.71
C SER A 213 -22.66 23.71 -0.95
N ASP A 214 -22.77 24.30 -2.14
CA ASP A 214 -24.05 24.75 -2.65
C ASP A 214 -24.91 23.51 -2.70
N GLU A 215 -25.91 23.49 -1.82
CA GLU A 215 -26.99 22.52 -1.83
C GLU A 215 -27.49 22.41 -3.27
N ASN A 216 -27.50 21.20 -3.84
CA ASN A 216 -28.03 20.79 -5.16
C ASN A 216 -27.03 20.30 -6.24
N THR A 217 -25.80 19.89 -5.90
CA THR A 217 -25.03 19.05 -6.84
C THR A 217 -24.80 17.65 -6.26
N ASP A 218 -25.41 16.66 -6.93
CA ASP A 218 -25.22 15.24 -6.64
C ASP A 218 -23.72 14.90 -6.75
N ALA A 219 -23.04 14.79 -5.60
CA ALA A 219 -21.60 14.55 -5.50
C ALA A 219 -21.14 13.24 -6.18
N ALA A 220 -22.07 12.39 -6.60
CA ALA A 220 -21.80 11.18 -7.38
C ALA A 220 -21.53 11.43 -8.88
N HIS A 221 -21.84 12.63 -9.40
CA HIS A 221 -21.74 12.98 -10.82
C HIS A 221 -20.95 14.25 -11.14
N SER A 222 -20.22 14.82 -10.17
CA SER A 222 -19.32 15.92 -10.49
C SER A 222 -18.21 15.42 -11.43
N PRO A 223 -17.99 16.06 -12.60
CA PRO A 223 -16.94 15.65 -13.52
C PRO A 223 -15.57 15.77 -12.84
N LEU A 224 -14.75 14.73 -12.94
CA LEU A 224 -13.39 14.78 -12.43
C LEU A 224 -12.61 15.86 -13.18
N ASP A 225 -12.08 16.83 -12.43
CA ASP A 225 -11.18 17.83 -12.99
C ASP A 225 -9.76 17.27 -13.11
N ALA A 226 -9.53 16.48 -14.17
CA ALA A 226 -8.24 15.88 -14.47
C ALA A 226 -7.13 16.95 -14.61
N ALA A 227 -7.44 18.12 -15.19
CA ALA A 227 -6.47 19.19 -15.38
C ALA A 227 -6.01 19.79 -14.04
N SER A 228 -6.93 19.98 -13.08
CA SER A 228 -6.56 20.42 -11.74
C SER A 228 -5.73 19.40 -10.97
N ILE A 229 -6.02 18.10 -11.14
CA ILE A 229 -5.22 17.01 -10.54
C ILE A 229 -3.80 17.00 -11.12
N GLU A 230 -3.69 17.07 -12.44
CA GLU A 230 -2.40 17.11 -13.15
C GLU A 230 -1.58 18.32 -12.72
N SER A 231 -2.19 19.52 -12.72
CA SER A 231 -1.56 20.77 -12.27
C SER A 231 -1.11 20.72 -10.82
N ALA A 232 -1.94 20.19 -9.91
CA ALA A 232 -1.58 20.01 -8.50
C ALA A 232 -0.37 19.08 -8.34
N CYS A 233 -0.33 17.96 -9.08
CA CYS A 233 0.81 17.06 -9.10
C CYS A 233 2.08 17.73 -9.64
N GLU A 234 1.97 18.45 -10.74
CA GLU A 234 3.09 19.20 -11.32
C GLU A 234 3.64 20.24 -10.35
N GLN A 235 2.78 20.96 -9.62
CA GLN A 235 3.21 21.93 -8.61
C GLN A 235 3.98 21.29 -7.46
N LEU A 236 3.50 20.14 -6.93
CA LEU A 236 4.22 19.41 -5.88
C LEU A 236 5.58 18.93 -6.39
N LEU A 237 5.60 18.32 -7.58
CA LEU A 237 6.80 17.82 -8.23
C LEU A 237 7.82 18.93 -8.50
N ALA A 238 7.36 20.10 -8.95
CA ALA A 238 8.20 21.27 -9.17
C ALA A 238 8.78 21.86 -7.87
N ALA A 239 8.10 21.68 -6.74
CA ALA A 239 8.59 22.16 -5.44
C ALA A 239 9.85 21.42 -4.97
N MET A 240 10.06 20.17 -5.39
CA MET A 240 11.18 19.32 -4.95
C MET A 240 11.85 18.59 -6.14
N PRO A 241 12.50 19.30 -7.07
CA PRO A 241 12.96 18.76 -8.36
C PRO A 241 14.15 17.79 -8.25
N LEU A 242 14.91 17.86 -7.15
CA LEU A 242 16.11 17.03 -6.94
C LEU A 242 15.81 15.67 -6.29
N GLN A 243 14.56 15.41 -5.91
CA GLN A 243 14.18 14.19 -5.22
C GLN A 243 13.18 13.39 -6.03
N THR A 244 13.36 12.07 -6.01
CA THR A 244 12.53 11.14 -6.78
C THR A 244 11.49 10.50 -5.86
N TYR A 245 10.32 11.11 -5.77
CA TYR A 245 9.10 10.48 -5.25
C TYR A 245 8.08 10.40 -6.39
N ALA A 246 7.07 9.54 -6.23
CA ALA A 246 5.93 9.48 -7.13
C ALA A 246 4.65 9.85 -6.39
N LEU A 247 3.77 10.53 -7.11
CA LEU A 247 2.41 10.83 -6.73
C LEU A 247 1.51 9.78 -7.38
N VAL A 248 0.70 9.11 -6.59
CA VAL A 248 -0.28 8.12 -7.04
C VAL A 248 -1.65 8.56 -6.58
N ILE A 249 -2.40 9.25 -7.44
CA ILE A 249 -3.66 9.89 -7.05
C ILE A 249 -4.83 8.95 -7.33
N ARG A 250 -5.51 8.53 -6.26
CA ARG A 250 -6.66 7.61 -6.36
C ARG A 250 -7.92 8.41 -6.74
N CYS A 251 -8.49 8.11 -7.91
CA CYS A 251 -9.58 8.88 -8.52
C CYS A 251 -10.90 8.10 -8.64
N GLY A 252 -11.11 7.08 -7.79
CA GLY A 252 -12.34 6.30 -7.76
C GLY A 252 -12.66 5.64 -9.11
N SER A 253 -13.86 5.90 -9.63
CA SER A 253 -14.33 5.39 -10.94
C SER A 253 -13.47 5.84 -12.14
N HIS A 254 -12.72 6.92 -12.01
CA HIS A 254 -11.83 7.41 -13.06
C HIS A 254 -10.46 6.71 -13.06
N GLY A 255 -10.20 5.86 -12.07
CA GLY A 255 -8.96 5.09 -11.95
C GLY A 255 -7.89 5.79 -11.14
N VAL A 256 -6.66 5.80 -11.63
CA VAL A 256 -5.48 6.26 -10.90
C VAL A 256 -4.60 7.12 -11.81
N TYR A 257 -4.20 8.29 -11.31
CA TYR A 257 -3.18 9.11 -11.97
C TYR A 257 -1.83 8.89 -11.32
N ILE A 258 -0.80 8.61 -12.12
CA ILE A 258 0.58 8.46 -11.68
C ILE A 258 1.34 9.67 -12.22
N SER A 259 2.06 10.37 -11.33
CA SER A 259 2.98 11.42 -11.73
C SER A 259 4.31 11.26 -10.99
N LYS A 260 5.43 11.32 -11.71
CA LYS A 260 6.77 11.18 -11.16
C LYS A 260 7.74 12.06 -11.93
N ASN A 261 8.57 12.80 -11.20
CA ASN A 261 9.64 13.59 -11.81
C ASN A 261 10.61 12.71 -12.60
N GLY A 262 10.94 13.21 -13.77
CA GLY A 262 12.04 12.74 -14.59
C GLY A 262 13.37 12.98 -13.89
N GLY A 263 14.13 11.91 -13.64
CA GLY A 263 15.48 12.00 -13.09
C GLY A 263 16.55 11.78 -14.15
N ARG A 264 17.82 12.05 -13.78
CA ARG A 264 18.98 11.57 -14.54
C ARG A 264 18.82 10.05 -14.71
N SER A 265 18.65 9.57 -15.94
CA SER A 265 18.59 8.13 -16.20
C SER A 265 19.95 7.55 -15.79
N CYS A 266 19.97 6.73 -14.75
CA CYS A 266 21.15 5.94 -14.44
C CYS A 266 21.33 4.98 -15.62
N ARG A 267 22.45 5.12 -16.35
CA ARG A 267 22.80 4.19 -17.43
C ARG A 267 22.62 2.76 -16.92
N PRO A 268 21.91 1.88 -17.64
CA PRO A 268 21.88 0.47 -17.26
C PRO A 268 23.32 -0.02 -17.16
N SER A 269 23.65 -0.74 -16.08
CA SER A 269 25.00 -1.25 -15.77
C SER A 269 25.50 -2.33 -16.76
N ARG A 270 25.03 -2.31 -18.01
CA ARG A 270 25.15 -3.38 -18.99
C ARG A 270 26.32 -3.24 -19.96
N ARG A 271 27.13 -2.19 -19.89
CA ARG A 271 28.38 -2.16 -20.66
C ARG A 271 29.54 -2.61 -19.76
N PRO A 272 30.26 -3.69 -20.14
CA PRO A 272 31.45 -4.11 -19.39
C PRO A 272 32.47 -2.98 -19.39
N SER A 273 33.12 -2.75 -18.24
CA SER A 273 34.21 -1.79 -18.19
C SER A 273 35.36 -2.29 -19.07
N PRO A 274 36.13 -1.41 -19.72
CA PRO A 274 37.37 -1.79 -20.41
C PRO A 274 38.39 -2.43 -19.46
N SER A 275 38.21 -2.25 -18.15
CA SER A 275 39.08 -2.74 -17.07
C SER A 275 38.72 -4.13 -16.52
N GLY A 276 37.71 -4.82 -17.06
CA GLY A 276 37.38 -6.21 -16.67
C GLY A 276 36.86 -6.39 -15.24
N ARG A 277 36.55 -5.30 -14.51
CA ARG A 277 35.94 -5.37 -13.18
C ARG A 277 34.43 -5.60 -13.30
N THR A 278 33.94 -6.69 -12.73
CA THR A 278 32.49 -6.92 -12.52
C THR A 278 31.92 -5.82 -11.64
N ARG A 279 31.30 -4.79 -12.23
CA ARG A 279 30.57 -3.77 -11.49
C ARG A 279 29.34 -4.41 -10.86
N GLN A 280 29.27 -4.39 -9.52
CA GLN A 280 28.10 -4.84 -8.76
C GLN A 280 26.87 -4.03 -9.20
N LYS A 281 25.70 -4.69 -9.19
CA LYS A 281 24.42 -4.06 -9.52
C LYS A 281 24.21 -2.91 -8.53
N ARG A 282 24.11 -1.66 -9.03
CA ARG A 282 23.88 -0.49 -8.17
C ARG A 282 22.65 -0.76 -7.27
N PRO A 283 22.75 -0.62 -5.94
CA PRO A 283 21.56 -0.52 -5.12
C PRO A 283 20.74 0.69 -5.61
N ALA A 284 19.42 0.54 -5.67
CA ALA A 284 18.56 1.66 -6.04
C ALA A 284 18.82 2.83 -5.08
N ASN A 285 19.23 3.99 -5.62
CA ASN A 285 19.53 5.18 -4.83
C ASN A 285 18.23 5.77 -4.27
N HIS A 286 17.87 5.33 -3.06
CA HIS A 286 16.78 5.92 -2.25
C HIS A 286 17.33 7.05 -1.38
N ALA A 287 18.06 8.01 -1.96
CA ALA A 287 18.58 9.16 -1.23
C ALA A 287 17.42 10.07 -0.80
N ARG A 288 16.78 9.74 0.33
CA ARG A 288 15.76 10.56 1.00
C ARG A 288 16.42 11.60 1.90
N GLY A 289 15.90 12.83 1.86
CA GLY A 289 16.45 13.98 2.59
C GLY A 289 17.54 14.75 1.82
N GLY A 290 17.90 15.93 2.33
CA GLY A 290 19.04 16.71 1.83
C GLY A 290 20.39 16.12 2.24
N LEU A 291 21.49 16.80 1.91
CA LEU A 291 22.82 16.41 2.40
C LEU A 291 22.83 16.47 3.94
N THR A 292 22.98 15.32 4.60
CA THR A 292 23.14 15.26 6.05
C THR A 292 24.63 15.14 6.42
N PRO A 293 25.06 15.64 7.59
CA PRO A 293 26.48 15.61 7.99
C PRO A 293 27.09 14.20 8.08
N ASP A 294 26.25 13.16 8.14
CA ASP A 294 26.64 11.75 8.20
C ASP A 294 26.68 11.05 6.85
N ILE A 295 26.55 11.78 5.73
CA ILE A 295 26.74 11.23 4.39
C ILE A 295 28.22 10.96 4.14
N ASP A 296 28.52 9.71 3.80
CA ASP A 296 29.84 9.32 3.31
C ASP A 296 30.04 9.88 1.89
N MET A 297 30.84 10.94 1.80
CA MET A 297 31.17 11.60 0.55
C MET A 297 32.04 10.71 -0.35
N GLU A 298 32.89 9.85 0.21
CA GLU A 298 33.74 8.95 -0.58
C GLU A 298 32.90 7.90 -1.31
N ALA A 299 31.89 7.33 -0.64
CA ALA A 299 30.93 6.42 -1.26
C ALA A 299 30.12 7.07 -2.40
N LEU A 300 29.87 8.39 -2.31
CA LEU A 300 29.14 9.14 -3.33
C LEU A 300 29.95 9.30 -4.64
N PHE A 301 31.28 9.38 -4.53
CA PHE A 301 32.20 9.64 -5.64
C PHE A 301 33.05 8.43 -6.07
N ALA A 302 32.94 7.29 -5.39
CA ALA A 302 33.77 6.09 -5.62
C ALA A 302 33.74 5.55 -7.07
N ASP A 303 32.73 5.92 -7.86
CA ASP A 303 32.53 5.48 -9.25
C ASP A 303 32.56 6.61 -10.29
N PHE A 304 32.89 7.85 -9.89
CA PHE A 304 32.94 9.01 -10.79
C PHE A 304 34.14 8.90 -11.75
N ASP A 305 33.86 8.86 -13.05
CA ASP A 305 34.88 8.80 -14.10
C ASP A 305 34.83 10.10 -14.93
N PRO A 306 35.80 11.02 -14.78
CA PRO A 306 35.78 12.32 -15.43
C PRO A 306 35.85 12.27 -16.97
N GLU A 307 36.28 11.16 -17.57
CA GLU A 307 36.28 10.99 -19.04
C GLU A 307 34.97 10.40 -19.55
N HIS A 308 34.29 9.56 -18.77
CA HIS A 308 33.08 8.84 -19.19
C HIS A 308 31.77 9.55 -18.80
N ASP A 309 31.77 10.34 -17.73
CA ASP A 309 30.60 11.07 -17.20
C ASP A 309 30.40 12.46 -17.82
N ARG A 310 31.19 12.80 -18.85
CA ARG A 310 31.06 14.05 -19.64
C ARG A 310 30.01 13.99 -20.75
N GLU A 311 29.51 12.81 -21.10
CA GLU A 311 28.43 12.70 -22.09
C GLU A 311 27.08 13.16 -21.51
N PRO A 312 26.22 13.83 -22.30
CA PRO A 312 24.89 14.25 -21.83
C PRO A 312 24.11 13.02 -21.37
N LEU A 313 23.75 13.01 -20.07
CA LEU A 313 22.98 11.94 -19.47
C LEU A 313 21.59 11.91 -20.11
N PRO A 314 21.06 10.74 -20.50
CA PRO A 314 19.68 10.65 -20.93
C PRO A 314 18.79 11.12 -19.77
N ILE A 315 18.02 12.18 -20.02
CA ILE A 315 17.05 12.70 -19.06
C ILE A 315 15.81 11.83 -19.24
N ASN A 316 15.39 11.12 -18.18
CA ASN A 316 14.07 10.51 -18.20
C ASN A 316 13.06 11.68 -18.18
N PRO A 317 12.11 11.78 -19.13
CA PRO A 317 11.16 12.91 -19.17
C PRO A 317 10.20 12.94 -17.98
N GLY A 318 10.21 11.93 -17.12
CA GLY A 318 9.22 11.73 -16.07
C GLY A 318 8.10 10.82 -16.56
N THR A 319 7.22 10.46 -15.65
CA THR A 319 6.07 9.61 -15.96
C THR A 319 4.82 10.33 -15.50
N SER A 320 3.96 10.69 -16.44
CA SER A 320 2.59 11.13 -16.18
C SER A 320 1.66 10.19 -16.93
N LEU A 321 0.80 9.46 -16.22
CA LEU A 321 0.00 8.38 -16.79
C LEU A 321 -1.31 8.21 -16.02
N TRP A 322 -2.42 8.16 -16.77
CA TRP A 322 -3.70 7.69 -16.26
C TRP A 322 -3.85 6.18 -16.48
N LEU A 323 -4.23 5.46 -15.44
CA LEU A 323 -4.62 4.06 -15.48
C LEU A 323 -6.12 3.93 -15.14
N PRO A 324 -6.87 3.08 -15.87
CA PRO A 324 -8.31 2.96 -15.69
C PRO A 324 -8.67 2.27 -14.36
N ALA A 325 -9.86 2.57 -13.83
CA ALA A 325 -10.44 1.81 -12.71
C ALA A 325 -10.74 0.36 -13.12
N TYR A 326 -10.63 -0.61 -12.22
CA TYR A 326 -10.99 -2.01 -12.51
C TYR A 326 -12.44 -2.11 -13.01
N PHE A 327 -13.38 -1.63 -12.20
CA PHE A 327 -14.77 -1.47 -12.57
C PHE A 327 -14.95 -0.15 -13.32
N ASP A 328 -15.08 -0.23 -14.65
CA ASP A 328 -15.31 0.94 -15.51
C ASP A 328 -16.78 1.35 -15.45
N THR A 329 -17.21 1.96 -14.34
CA THR A 329 -18.61 2.38 -14.16
C THR A 329 -19.00 3.59 -15.01
N LEU A 330 -18.02 4.29 -15.58
CA LEU A 330 -18.24 5.44 -16.46
C LEU A 330 -18.71 4.99 -17.85
N ASN A 331 -18.11 3.92 -18.38
CA ASN A 331 -18.46 3.40 -19.71
C ASN A 331 -19.38 2.17 -19.65
N GLU A 332 -19.33 1.40 -18.58
CA GLU A 332 -20.04 0.12 -18.45
C GLU A 332 -20.91 0.09 -17.18
N SER A 333 -22.17 0.47 -17.33
CA SER A 333 -23.15 0.54 -16.23
C SER A 333 -23.36 -0.79 -15.49
N LYS A 334 -23.07 -1.93 -16.14
CA LYS A 334 -23.13 -3.27 -15.52
C LYS A 334 -22.20 -3.41 -14.31
N HIS A 335 -21.12 -2.63 -14.23
CA HIS A 335 -20.18 -2.70 -13.12
C HIS A 335 -20.69 -1.96 -11.87
N GLN A 336 -21.69 -1.09 -12.01
CA GLN A 336 -22.24 -0.35 -10.87
C GLN A 336 -22.88 -1.28 -9.84
N SER A 337 -23.49 -2.38 -10.28
CA SER A 337 -24.11 -3.37 -9.38
C SER A 337 -23.10 -4.25 -8.65
N GLN A 338 -21.84 -4.28 -9.08
CA GLN A 338 -20.76 -5.03 -8.44
C GLN A 338 -20.11 -4.25 -7.30
N ILE A 339 -20.31 -2.93 -7.24
CA ILE A 339 -19.75 -2.08 -6.19
C ILE A 339 -20.77 -1.98 -5.04
N ILE A 340 -20.43 -2.60 -3.90
CA ILE A 340 -21.25 -2.63 -2.69
C ILE A 340 -20.76 -1.61 -1.66
N ASP A 341 -19.46 -1.55 -1.37
CA ASP A 341 -18.88 -0.66 -0.36
C ASP A 341 -17.47 -0.18 -0.75
N PRO A 342 -17.21 1.14 -0.86
CA PRO A 342 -15.86 1.65 -1.17
C PRO A 342 -14.89 1.60 0.01
N THR A 343 -15.35 1.22 1.21
CA THR A 343 -14.54 1.24 2.43
C THR A 343 -13.35 0.29 2.34
N GLY A 344 -12.16 0.78 2.73
CA GLY A 344 -10.94 -0.03 2.73
C GLY A 344 -10.26 -0.22 1.36
N ALA A 345 -10.95 0.00 0.24
CA ALA A 345 -10.39 -0.17 -1.11
C ALA A 345 -9.10 0.63 -1.33
N GLY A 346 -9.05 1.88 -0.88
CA GLY A 346 -7.85 2.71 -0.97
C GLY A 346 -6.67 2.19 -0.13
N ASN A 347 -6.91 1.64 1.06
CA ASN A 347 -5.86 1.09 1.92
C ASN A 347 -5.35 -0.26 1.39
N SER A 348 -6.26 -1.10 0.92
CA SER A 348 -5.93 -2.37 0.23
C SER A 348 -5.07 -2.11 -1.01
N PHE A 349 -5.43 -1.11 -1.81
CA PHE A 349 -4.62 -0.63 -2.94
C PHE A 349 -3.18 -0.32 -2.51
N LEU A 350 -2.98 0.40 -1.40
CA LEU A 350 -1.64 0.78 -0.93
C LEU A 350 -0.86 -0.38 -0.35
N GLY A 351 -1.53 -1.32 0.31
CA GLY A 351 -0.93 -2.56 0.78
C GLY A 351 -0.33 -3.39 -0.35
N ALA A 352 -1.12 -3.61 -1.41
CA ALA A 352 -0.68 -4.32 -2.61
C ALA A 352 0.43 -3.56 -3.36
N LEU A 353 0.29 -2.24 -3.51
CA LEU A 353 1.29 -1.37 -4.13
C LEU A 353 2.64 -1.46 -3.40
N ALA A 354 2.65 -1.30 -2.08
CA ALA A 354 3.86 -1.36 -1.26
C ALA A 354 4.55 -2.72 -1.37
N LEU A 355 3.78 -3.80 -1.30
CA LEU A 355 4.28 -5.17 -1.46
C LEU A 355 4.88 -5.39 -2.86
N ALA A 356 4.19 -4.98 -3.92
CA ALA A 356 4.66 -5.14 -5.29
C ALA A 356 5.98 -4.40 -5.51
N LEU A 357 6.10 -3.16 -5.03
CA LEU A 357 7.33 -2.38 -5.07
C LEU A 357 8.46 -3.06 -4.28
N ALA A 358 8.16 -3.62 -3.10
CA ALA A 358 9.13 -4.37 -2.30
C ALA A 358 9.69 -5.61 -3.02
N ARG A 359 8.89 -6.19 -3.93
CA ARG A 359 9.27 -7.32 -4.79
C ARG A 359 9.95 -6.89 -6.10
N GLY A 360 10.20 -5.59 -6.29
CA GLY A 360 10.91 -5.05 -7.45
C GLY A 360 10.04 -4.91 -8.71
N ILE A 361 8.71 -4.91 -8.55
CA ILE A 361 7.76 -4.67 -9.64
C ILE A 361 7.78 -3.18 -9.99
N ALA A 362 7.69 -2.87 -11.29
CA ALA A 362 7.65 -1.48 -11.77
C ALA A 362 6.40 -0.74 -11.26
N LEU A 363 6.49 0.57 -11.08
CA LEU A 363 5.42 1.38 -10.46
C LEU A 363 4.07 1.22 -11.17
N GLU A 364 4.06 1.22 -12.50
CA GLU A 364 2.83 1.12 -13.30
C GLU A 364 2.13 -0.23 -13.08
N GLU A 365 2.90 -1.32 -13.02
CA GLU A 365 2.36 -2.65 -12.73
C GLU A 365 1.98 -2.80 -11.26
N ALA A 366 2.76 -2.21 -10.34
CA ALA A 366 2.46 -2.19 -8.92
C ALA A 366 1.15 -1.42 -8.62
N VAL A 367 0.84 -0.37 -9.38
CA VAL A 367 -0.47 0.30 -9.33
C VAL A 367 -1.57 -0.61 -9.85
N CYS A 368 -1.33 -1.44 -10.87
CA CYS A 368 -2.30 -2.44 -11.32
C CYS A 368 -2.60 -3.49 -10.23
N TRP A 369 -1.59 -3.92 -9.48
CA TRP A 369 -1.78 -4.78 -8.30
C TRP A 369 -2.66 -4.09 -7.26
N GLY A 370 -2.39 -2.82 -6.97
CA GLY A 370 -3.23 -1.99 -6.11
C GLY A 370 -4.68 -1.93 -6.60
N THR A 371 -4.90 -1.67 -7.89
CA THR A 371 -6.25 -1.54 -8.48
C THR A 371 -7.04 -2.84 -8.39
N VAL A 372 -6.39 -3.99 -8.57
CA VAL A 372 -7.03 -5.31 -8.40
C VAL A 372 -7.29 -5.61 -6.93
N ALA A 373 -6.37 -5.27 -6.01
CA ALA A 373 -6.63 -5.40 -4.58
C ALA A 373 -7.81 -4.55 -4.10
N ALA A 374 -7.96 -3.34 -4.66
CA ALA A 374 -9.13 -2.50 -4.41
C ALA A 374 -10.41 -3.15 -4.94
N SER A 375 -10.40 -3.79 -6.11
CA SER A 375 -11.62 -4.37 -6.69
C SER A 375 -12.24 -5.44 -5.80
N PHE A 376 -11.42 -6.28 -5.15
CA PHE A 376 -11.89 -7.27 -4.18
C PHE A 376 -12.51 -6.68 -2.92
N MET A 377 -12.19 -5.43 -2.55
CA MET A 377 -12.79 -4.74 -1.41
C MET A 377 -14.12 -4.07 -1.76
N LEU A 378 -14.32 -3.75 -3.05
CA LEU A 378 -15.52 -3.05 -3.51
C LEU A 378 -16.74 -3.97 -3.56
N GLU A 379 -16.54 -5.29 -3.63
CA GLU A 379 -17.58 -6.29 -3.92
C GLU A 379 -18.43 -6.68 -2.70
N GLN A 380 -18.13 -6.18 -1.50
CA GLN A 380 -18.77 -6.56 -0.24
C GLN A 380 -18.55 -5.52 0.86
N VAL A 381 -19.35 -5.60 1.92
CA VAL A 381 -19.10 -4.84 3.15
C VAL A 381 -18.06 -5.58 3.99
N GLY A 382 -17.03 -4.88 4.45
CA GLY A 382 -15.96 -5.45 5.27
C GLY A 382 -14.81 -5.98 4.42
N VAL A 383 -14.40 -7.24 4.63
CA VAL A 383 -13.18 -7.80 4.04
C VAL A 383 -13.48 -9.00 3.14
N PRO A 384 -12.68 -9.25 2.08
CA PRO A 384 -12.86 -10.40 1.21
C PRO A 384 -12.62 -11.72 1.91
N VAL A 385 -13.35 -12.74 1.45
CA VAL A 385 -13.31 -14.08 2.04
C VAL A 385 -12.34 -14.94 1.24
N CYS A 386 -11.37 -15.53 1.93
CA CYS A 386 -10.43 -16.47 1.33
C CYS A 386 -10.98 -17.90 1.42
N SER A 387 -11.05 -18.59 0.28
CA SER A 387 -11.41 -20.01 0.18
C SER A 387 -10.22 -20.79 -0.38
N LYS A 388 -10.02 -22.03 0.11
CA LYS A 388 -8.94 -22.91 -0.34
C LYS A 388 -9.51 -24.18 -0.95
N ASP A 389 -9.32 -24.35 -2.25
CA ASP A 389 -9.76 -25.55 -2.94
C ASP A 389 -8.61 -26.55 -3.09
N THR A 390 -8.90 -27.82 -2.83
CA THR A 390 -7.93 -28.92 -3.02
C THR A 390 -7.89 -29.31 -4.49
N ARG A 391 -6.76 -29.05 -5.17
CA ARG A 391 -6.54 -29.65 -6.49
C ARG A 391 -6.21 -31.13 -6.33
N LYS A 392 -7.15 -32.00 -6.67
CA LYS A 392 -6.80 -33.40 -6.99
C LYS A 392 -6.11 -33.38 -8.36
N LYS A 393 -4.79 -33.61 -8.40
CA LYS A 393 -4.13 -33.96 -9.67
C LYS A 393 -4.74 -35.28 -10.14
N ASP A 394 -5.46 -35.26 -11.27
CA ASP A 394 -5.70 -36.48 -12.03
C ASP A 394 -4.33 -37.02 -12.48
N LYS A 395 -3.75 -37.91 -11.67
CA LYS A 395 -2.57 -38.66 -12.06
C LYS A 395 -3.02 -39.57 -13.22
N ASN A 396 -2.67 -39.19 -14.44
CA ASN A 396 -2.58 -40.15 -15.54
C ASN A 396 -1.50 -41.16 -15.16
N ILE A 397 -1.92 -42.26 -14.52
CA ILE A 397 -1.06 -43.38 -14.19
C ILE A 397 -0.73 -44.10 -15.50
N LYS A 398 0.42 -43.74 -16.08
CA LYS A 398 1.27 -44.67 -16.82
C LYS A 398 2.65 -44.56 -16.20
N ASP A 399 3.21 -45.73 -15.89
CA ASP A 399 4.51 -45.98 -15.29
C ASP A 399 4.55 -45.97 -13.75
N VAL A 400 4.26 -47.16 -13.22
CA VAL A 400 4.61 -47.57 -11.86
C VAL A 400 6.13 -47.72 -11.79
N ASN A 401 6.80 -46.87 -11.03
CA ASN A 401 8.03 -47.26 -10.34
C ASN A 401 8.08 -46.64 -8.94
N PHE A 402 8.45 -47.50 -8.01
CA PHE A 402 8.34 -47.37 -6.57
C PHE A 402 9.42 -46.43 -6.03
N THR A 403 9.05 -45.21 -5.62
CA THR A 403 9.90 -44.35 -4.79
C THR A 403 9.04 -43.63 -3.75
N THR A 404 9.41 -43.85 -2.49
CA THR A 404 9.16 -43.10 -1.25
C THR A 404 8.13 -41.97 -1.32
N ILE A 405 7.01 -42.17 -0.61
CA ILE A 405 6.04 -41.13 -0.27
C ILE A 405 6.73 -40.17 0.72
N THR A 406 7.23 -39.05 0.23
CA THR A 406 7.41 -37.84 1.03
C THR A 406 6.05 -37.16 1.12
N ASP A 407 5.66 -36.67 2.30
CA ASP A 407 4.39 -36.00 2.55
C ASP A 407 4.02 -35.03 1.41
N ASP A 408 2.90 -35.34 0.74
CA ASP A 408 2.36 -34.62 -0.41
C ASP A 408 2.22 -33.12 -0.06
N GLU A 409 2.97 -32.27 -0.77
CA GLU A 409 2.63 -30.85 -0.92
C GLU A 409 1.30 -30.78 -1.69
N CYS A 410 0.18 -30.83 -0.96
CA CYS A 410 -1.12 -30.49 -1.51
C CYS A 410 -1.07 -29.04 -2.01
N GLU A 411 -0.95 -28.85 -3.33
CA GLU A 411 -1.05 -27.53 -3.97
C GLU A 411 -2.52 -27.06 -3.88
N TYR A 412 -2.84 -26.28 -2.85
CA TYR A 412 -4.13 -25.59 -2.75
C TYR A 412 -4.15 -24.39 -3.70
N GLU A 413 -5.28 -24.18 -4.36
CA GLU A 413 -5.55 -22.94 -5.08
C GLU A 413 -6.40 -22.04 -4.18
N GLU A 414 -5.86 -20.87 -3.84
CA GLU A 414 -6.57 -19.89 -3.02
C GLU A 414 -7.39 -18.97 -3.94
N SER A 415 -8.66 -18.82 -3.61
CA SER A 415 -9.56 -17.86 -4.24
C SER A 415 -10.04 -16.85 -3.20
N TRP A 416 -10.33 -15.63 -3.65
CA TRP A 416 -10.87 -14.56 -2.82
C TRP A 416 -12.20 -14.13 -3.42
N ASN A 417 -13.27 -14.12 -2.62
CA ASN A 417 -14.64 -13.97 -3.13
C ASN A 417 -14.94 -14.92 -4.31
N GLU A 418 -14.46 -16.17 -4.24
CA GLU A 418 -14.62 -17.18 -5.29
C GLU A 418 -13.91 -16.85 -6.63
N ASP A 419 -13.05 -15.83 -6.66
CA ASP A 419 -12.27 -15.46 -7.85
C ASP A 419 -10.76 -15.58 -7.61
N SER A 420 -10.02 -15.85 -8.69
CA SER A 420 -8.57 -16.01 -8.68
C SER A 420 -7.88 -14.66 -8.82
N VAL A 421 -7.04 -14.30 -7.84
CA VAL A 421 -6.32 -13.02 -7.82
C VAL A 421 -5.37 -12.90 -9.02
N SER A 422 -4.67 -13.98 -9.39
CA SER A 422 -3.74 -13.98 -10.52
C SER A 422 -4.45 -13.80 -11.84
N LYS A 423 -5.56 -14.53 -12.06
CA LYS A 423 -6.38 -14.40 -13.27
C LYS A 423 -6.93 -12.97 -13.40
N ARG A 424 -7.48 -12.43 -12.31
CA ARG A 424 -8.02 -11.06 -12.27
C ARG A 424 -6.94 -10.01 -12.59
N LEU A 425 -5.72 -10.21 -12.09
CA LEU A 425 -4.58 -9.36 -12.39
C LEU A 425 -4.16 -9.45 -13.87
N ASP A 426 -4.04 -10.65 -14.41
CA ASP A 426 -3.65 -10.86 -15.81
C ASP A 426 -4.66 -10.23 -16.78
N GLU A 427 -5.95 -10.39 -16.52
CA GLU A 427 -7.03 -9.75 -17.30
C GLU A 427 -6.93 -8.23 -17.25
N PHE A 428 -6.70 -7.65 -16.06
CA PHE A 428 -6.56 -6.20 -15.92
C PHE A 428 -5.28 -5.68 -16.59
N LEU A 429 -4.15 -6.38 -16.46
CA LEU A 429 -2.89 -6.01 -17.11
C LEU A 429 -3.00 -6.06 -18.64
N GLN A 430 -3.68 -7.07 -19.19
CA GLN A 430 -3.95 -7.13 -20.63
C GLN A 430 -4.78 -5.92 -21.07
N ARG A 431 -5.83 -5.58 -20.32
CA ARG A 431 -6.68 -4.41 -20.59
C ARG A 431 -5.90 -3.10 -20.56
N VAL A 432 -4.99 -2.92 -19.61
CA VAL A 432 -4.13 -1.73 -19.50
C VAL A 432 -3.13 -1.67 -20.67
N ARG A 433 -2.55 -2.81 -21.07
CA ARG A 433 -1.61 -2.88 -22.20
C ARG A 433 -2.27 -2.61 -23.55
N CYS A 434 -3.52 -3.03 -23.74
CA CYS A 434 -4.27 -2.77 -24.98
C CYS A 434 -4.76 -1.32 -25.12
N LYS A 435 -4.82 -0.55 -24.03
CA LYS A 435 -5.21 0.88 -24.03
C LYS A 435 -4.02 1.83 -24.21
N LYS A 436 -2.77 1.34 -24.11
CA LYS A 436 -1.54 2.08 -24.45
C LYS A 436 -1.25 1.94 -25.94
#